data_AF-A0A938AWX2-F1
#
_entry.id   AF-A0A938AWX2-F1
#
_cell.length_a   1.000
_cell.length_b   1.000
_cell.length_c   1.000
_cell.angle_alpha   90.00
_cell.angle_beta   90.00
_cell.angle_gamma   90.00
#
_symmetry.space_group_name_H-M   'P 1'
#
loop_
_entity.id
_entity.type
_entity.pdbx_description
1 polymer ?
#
loop_
_entity_poly.entity_id
_entity_poly.type
_entity_poly.pdbx_seq_one_letter_code
_entity_poly.pdbx_strand_id
1 'polypeptide(L)' 'MTTQTYNRGTGRRKCAIAQVKLSPGSGKITINGKQYEQVFPRVDHRNY' A
#
# COMPACT_ATOMS: atom_id res chain seq x y z
N MET A 1 24.30 -6.71 -8.40
CA MET A 1 22.93 -6.15 -8.37
C MET A 1 22.15 -6.92 -7.32
N THR A 2 21.75 -6.29 -6.23
CA THR A 2 20.99 -6.96 -5.17
C THR A 2 19.55 -7.15 -5.63
N THR A 3 19.10 -8.40 -5.78
CA THR A 3 17.72 -8.73 -6.09
C THR A 3 16.87 -8.36 -4.87
N GLN A 4 16.21 -7.20 -4.91
CA GLN A 4 15.26 -6.80 -3.87
C GLN A 4 14.05 -7.74 -3.94
N THR A 5 14.00 -8.72 -3.05
CA THR A 5 12.88 -9.65 -2.91
C THR A 5 11.73 -8.92 -2.22
N TYR A 6 10.85 -8.31 -3.01
CA TYR A 6 9.58 -7.76 -2.53
C TYR A 6 8.49 -8.81 -2.69
N ASN A 7 7.64 -8.97 -1.68
CA ASN A 7 6.41 -9.74 -1.81
C ASN A 7 5.41 -8.89 -2.58
N ARG A 8 4.94 -9.39 -3.73
CA ARG A 8 3.93 -8.71 -4.55
C ARG A 8 2.55 -9.24 -4.20
N GLY A 9 1.61 -8.32 -4.04
CA GLY A 9 0.20 -8.65 -3.83
C GLY A 9 -0.69 -7.79 -4.72
N THR A 10 -1.84 -8.32 -5.10
CA THR A 10 -2.89 -7.58 -5.80
C THR A 10 -4.19 -7.68 -5.01
N GLY A 11 -4.89 -6.57 -4.87
CA GLY A 11 -6.20 -6.50 -4.22
C GLY A 11 -7.22 -5.93 -5.19
N ARG A 12 -8.42 -6.53 -5.24
CA ARG A 12 -9.53 -6.05 -6.07
C ARG A 12 -10.82 -6.03 -5.26
N ARG A 13 -11.56 -4.92 -5.31
CA ARG A 13 -12.93 -4.81 -4.77
C ARG A 13 -13.77 -3.93 -5.68
N LYS A 14 -14.98 -4.39 -6.02
CA LYS A 14 -15.86 -3.73 -7.01
C LYS A 14 -15.10 -3.49 -8.33
N CYS A 15 -14.85 -2.23 -8.69
CA CYS A 15 -14.07 -1.82 -9.87
C CYS A 15 -12.66 -1.31 -9.53
N ALA A 16 -12.26 -1.29 -8.26
CA ALA A 16 -10.95 -0.80 -7.84
C ALA A 16 -9.92 -1.94 -7.79
N ILE A 17 -8.72 -1.67 -8.29
CA ILE A 17 -7.57 -2.58 -8.29
C ILE A 17 -6.38 -1.87 -7.63
N ALA A 18 -5.75 -2.53 -6.65
CA ALA A 18 -4.55 -2.07 -5.98
C ALA A 18 -3.41 -3.08 -6.20
N GLN A 19 -2.22 -2.58 -6.54
CA GLN A 19 -0.99 -3.38 -6.60
C GLN A 19 -0.07 -2.95 -5.47
N VAL A 20 0.41 -3.92 -4.70
CA VAL A 20 1.20 -3.69 -3.49
C VAL A 20 2.54 -4.39 -3.61
N LYS A 21 3.58 -3.73 -3.11
CA LYS A 21 4.92 -4.30 -2.97
C LYS A 21 5.30 -4.17 -1.50
N LEU A 22 5.46 -5.31 -0.83
CA LEU A 22 5.88 -5.37 0.56
C LEU A 22 7.38 -5.64 0.60
N SER A 23 8.11 -4.79 1.29
CA SER A 23 9.52 -5.00 1.64
C SER A 23 9.66 -5.02 3.16
N PRO A 24 10.56 -5.84 3.71
CA PRO A 24 10.88 -5.79 5.13
C PRO A 24 11.42 -4.40 5.49
N GLY A 25 10.90 -3.77 6.54
CA GLY A 25 11.27 -2.40 6.89
C GLY A 25 10.38 -1.75 7.96
N SER A 26 10.47 -0.42 8.06
CA SER A 26 9.91 0.42 9.13
C SER A 26 8.38 0.61 9.13
N GLY A 27 7.64 -0.21 8.38
CA GLY A 27 6.17 -0.14 8.34
C GLY A 27 5.59 1.10 7.65
N LYS A 28 6.40 1.89 6.92
CA LYS A 28 5.92 3.05 6.18
C LYS A 28 5.05 2.63 5.00
N ILE A 29 3.84 3.19 4.90
CA ILE A 29 2.90 2.95 3.80
C ILE A 29 2.81 4.18 2.91
N THR A 30 3.17 4.03 1.63
CA THR A 30 3.03 5.08 0.62
C THR A 30 2.18 4.60 -0.54
N ILE A 31 1.23 5.42 -0.99
CA ILE A 31 0.31 5.11 -2.09
C ILE A 31 0.50 6.17 -3.16
N ASN A 32 0.92 5.77 -4.36
CA ASN A 32 1.19 6.67 -5.49
C ASN A 32 2.11 7.86 -5.11
N GLY A 33 3.11 7.62 -4.27
CA GLY A 33 4.05 8.65 -3.78
C GLY A 33 3.51 9.57 -2.67
N LYS A 34 2.24 9.40 -2.26
CA LYS A 34 1.63 10.14 -1.15
C LYS A 34 1.61 9.30 0.12
N GLN A 35 1.56 9.95 1.27
CA GLN A 35 1.41 9.26 2.56
C GLN A 35 0.00 8.68 2.68
N TYR A 36 -0.12 7.58 3.41
CA TYR A 36 -1.38 6.87 3.63
C TYR A 36 -2.50 7.80 4.15
N GLU A 37 -2.17 8.68 5.09
CA GLU A 37 -3.10 9.62 5.73
C GLU A 37 -3.68 10.64 4.74
N GLN A 38 -2.90 11.03 3.73
CA GLN A 38 -3.32 12.01 2.72
C GLN A 38 -4.27 11.40 1.69
N VAL A 39 -4.10 10.11 1.38
CA VAL A 39 -4.93 9.41 0.39
C VAL A 39 -6.27 8.97 1.00
N PHE A 40 -6.26 8.57 2.27
CA PHE A 40 -7.46 8.22 3.02
C PHE A 40 -7.68 9.22 4.14
N PRO A 41 -8.30 10.38 3.88
CA PRO A 41 -8.50 11.42 4.90
C PRO A 41 -9.57 11.03 5.94
N ARG A 42 -10.55 10.18 5.57
CA ARG A 42 -11.61 9.73 6.47
C ARG A 42 -11.09 8.65 7.40
N VAL A 43 -11.35 8.79 8.69
CA VAL A 43 -10.90 7.85 9.73
C VAL A 43 -11.53 6.46 9.54
N ASP A 44 -12.79 6.39 9.10
CA ASP A 44 -13.47 5.11 8.83
C ASP A 44 -12.77 4.25 7.77
N HIS A 45 -12.06 4.87 6.83
CA HIS A 45 -11.30 4.14 5.81
C HIS A 45 -9.96 3.62 6.35
N ARG A 46 -9.54 4.05 7.53
CA ARG A 46 -8.31 3.63 8.21
C ARG A 46 -8.53 2.56 9.27
N ASN A 47 -9.75 2.45 9.80
CA ASN A 47 -10.08 1.64 10.97
C ASN A 47 -10.47 0.18 10.66
N TYR A 48 -9.89 -0.44 9.64
CA TYR A 48 -10.18 -1.83 9.26
C TYR A 48 -8.92 -2.69 9.18
#